data_AF-A0A968M3A8-F1
#
_entry.id   AF-A0A968M3A8-F1
#
_cell.length_a   1.000
_cell.length_b   1.000
_cell.length_c   1.000
_cell.angle_alpha   90.00
_cell.angle_beta   90.00
_cell.angle_gamma   90.00
#
_symmetry.space_group_name_H-M   'P 1'
#
loop_
_entity.id
_entity.type
_entity.pdbx_description
1 polymer ?
#
loop_
_entity_poly.entity_id
_entity_poly.type
_entity_poly.pdbx_seq_one_letter_code
_entity_poly.pdbx_strand_id
1 'polypeptide(L)'
;MKDTVTAAIGRYDAKGRYFDRDAIDELKAYFVTGTARLKAAALLSANASRLVRQAGSQLFEELPDLIRPGGNAYTTRRYAACLRDMD
;
A
#
# COMPACT_ATOMS: atom_id res chain seq x y z
N MET A 1 9.31 -9.57 -5.21
CA MET A 1 8.58 -8.30 -5.35
C MET A 1 8.02 -8.25 -6.76
N LYS A 2 6.76 -7.85 -6.95
CA LYS A 2 6.11 -7.79 -8.27
C LYS A 2 5.91 -6.32 -8.63
N ASP A 3 6.74 -5.82 -9.53
CA ASP A 3 6.66 -4.48 -10.09
C ASP A 3 6.85 -4.53 -11.62
N THR A 4 6.70 -3.39 -12.29
CA THR A 4 6.79 -3.32 -13.75
C THR A 4 8.18 -3.71 -14.27
N VAL A 5 9.26 -3.39 -13.56
CA VAL A 5 10.64 -3.69 -13.97
C VAL A 5 10.91 -5.19 -13.81
N THR A 6 10.60 -5.76 -12.65
CA THR A 6 10.78 -7.19 -12.38
C THR A 6 9.89 -8.06 -13.28
N ALA A 7 8.67 -7.59 -13.60
CA ALA A 7 7.80 -8.26 -14.56
C ALA A 7 8.38 -8.22 -15.99
N ALA A 8 8.95 -7.08 -16.42
CA ALA A 8 9.60 -6.98 -17.73
C ALA A 8 10.83 -7.90 -17.82
N ILE A 9 11.70 -7.90 -16.80
CA ILE A 9 12.86 -8.81 -16.72
C ILE A 9 12.39 -10.26 -16.83
N GLY A 10 11.43 -10.68 -16.00
CA GLY A 10 10.96 -12.07 -15.98
C GLY A 10 10.38 -12.54 -17.32
N ARG A 11 9.64 -11.68 -18.04
CA ARG A 11 9.09 -12.01 -19.37
C ARG A 11 10.17 -12.24 -20.43
N TYR A 12 11.26 -11.49 -20.37
CA TYR A 12 12.32 -11.51 -21.37
C TYR A 12 13.36 -12.59 -21.06
N ASP A 13 13.65 -12.78 -19.78
CA ASP A 13 14.49 -13.87 -19.27
C ASP A 13 13.87 -15.24 -19.61
N ALA A 14 12.56 -15.41 -19.39
CA ALA A 14 11.84 -16.64 -19.78
C ALA A 14 11.90 -16.97 -21.28
N LYS A 15 12.18 -15.96 -22.11
CA LYS A 15 12.33 -16.08 -23.57
C LYS A 15 13.79 -16.09 -24.03
N GLY A 16 14.75 -15.96 -23.10
CA GLY A 16 16.18 -15.91 -23.41
C GLY A 16 16.59 -14.75 -24.31
N ARG A 17 15.89 -13.61 -24.22
CA ARG A 17 16.10 -12.46 -25.12
C ARG A 17 16.40 -11.17 -24.36
N TYR A 18 17.20 -10.31 -24.98
CA TYR A 18 17.39 -8.94 -24.51
C TYR A 18 16.14 -8.08 -24.73
N PHE A 19 16.06 -6.98 -23.99
CA PHE A 19 15.02 -5.97 -24.18
C PHE A 19 15.03 -5.42 -25.61
N ASP A 20 13.84 -5.31 -26.18
CA ASP A 20 13.59 -4.67 -27.46
C ASP A 20 12.92 -3.30 -27.22
N ARG A 21 12.52 -2.65 -28.31
CA ARG A 21 11.91 -1.33 -28.27
C ARG A 21 10.64 -1.30 -27.42
N ASP A 22 9.81 -2.34 -27.49
CA ASP A 22 8.55 -2.42 -26.74
C ASP A 22 8.81 -2.44 -25.23
N ALA A 23 9.79 -3.23 -24.76
CA ALA A 23 10.19 -3.22 -23.35
C ALA A 23 10.73 -1.86 -22.90
N ILE A 24 11.53 -1.20 -23.74
CA ILE A 24 12.08 0.12 -23.42
C ILE A 24 10.97 1.17 -23.34
N ASP A 25 9.99 1.13 -24.23
CA ASP A 25 8.89 2.09 -24.24
C ASP A 25 7.91 1.85 -23.07
N GLU A 26 7.68 0.58 -22.67
CA GLU A 26 6.96 0.23 -21.43
C GLU A 26 7.66 0.80 -20.18
N LEU A 27 8.98 0.61 -20.08
CA LEU A 27 9.75 1.12 -18.94
C LEU A 27 9.74 2.66 -18.90
N LYS A 28 9.85 3.33 -20.05
CA LYS A 28 9.73 4.80 -20.12
C LYS A 28 8.36 5.27 -19.61
N ALA A 29 7.28 4.65 -20.07
CA ALA A 29 5.93 4.99 -19.62
C ALA A 29 5.77 4.80 -18.10
N TYR A 30 6.36 3.73 -17.54
CA TYR A 30 6.40 3.50 -16.10
C TYR A 30 7.12 4.63 -15.36
N PHE A 31 8.30 5.06 -15.83
CA PHE A 31 9.08 6.11 -15.18
C PHE A 31 8.47 7.50 -15.27
N VAL A 32 7.68 7.80 -16.31
CA VAL A 32 6.93 9.07 -16.41
C VAL A 32 6.01 9.29 -15.19
N THR A 33 5.39 8.23 -14.67
CA THR A 33 4.51 8.32 -13.48
C THR A 33 5.26 8.23 -12.15
N GLY A 34 6.58 8.05 -12.17
CA GLY A 34 7.39 7.79 -10.97
C GLY A 34 7.35 8.95 -9.97
N THR A 35 7.44 10.18 -10.45
CA THR A 35 7.42 11.38 -9.61
C THR A 35 6.10 11.55 -8.85
N ALA A 36 4.98 11.26 -9.51
CA ALA A 36 3.65 11.29 -8.90
C ALA A 36 3.52 10.25 -7.77
N ARG A 37 4.04 9.03 -7.99
CA ARG A 37 4.04 7.95 -6.99
C ARG A 37 4.92 8.28 -5.78
N LEU A 38 6.09 8.86 -6.00
CA LEU A 38 6.97 9.33 -4.92
C LEU A 38 6.32 10.46 -4.12
N LYS A 39 5.67 11.41 -4.79
CA LYS A 39 4.94 12.49 -4.11
C LYS A 39 3.79 11.94 -3.25
N ALA A 40 3.02 10.99 -3.77
CA ALA A 40 1.96 10.33 -3.02
C ALA A 40 2.52 9.59 -1.79
N ALA A 41 3.59 8.81 -1.97
CA ALA A 41 4.25 8.11 -0.86
C ALA A 41 4.75 9.08 0.21
N ALA A 42 5.39 10.19 -0.18
CA ALA A 42 5.86 11.20 0.77
C ALA A 42 4.71 11.83 1.57
N LEU A 43 3.59 12.14 0.91
CA LEU A 43 2.40 12.68 1.59
C LEU A 43 1.77 11.67 2.54
N LEU A 44 1.68 10.40 2.15
CA LEU A 44 1.16 9.32 3.00
C LEU A 44 2.05 9.13 4.23
N SER A 45 3.36 8.97 4.05
CA SER A 45 4.30 8.78 5.15
C SER A 45 4.32 9.97 6.12
N ALA A 46 4.26 11.20 5.60
CA ALA A 46 4.22 12.40 6.44
C ALA A 46 2.91 12.54 7.26
N ASN A 47 1.83 11.87 6.84
CA ASN A 47 0.52 11.96 7.48
C ASN A 47 0.04 10.64 8.11
N ALA A 48 0.86 9.58 8.12
CA ALA A 48 0.44 8.22 8.47
C ALA A 48 -0.34 8.14 9.79
N SER A 49 0.24 8.63 10.89
CA SER A 49 -0.42 8.58 12.21
C SER A 49 -1.77 9.31 12.26
N ARG A 50 -1.91 10.42 11.51
CA ARG A 50 -3.17 11.18 11.42
C ARG A 50 -4.21 10.39 10.62
N LEU A 51 -3.80 9.79 9.50
CA LEU A 51 -4.67 8.99 8.65
C LEU A 51 -5.17 7.74 9.39
N VAL A 52 -4.28 7.02 10.07
CA VAL A 52 -4.63 5.83 10.87
C VAL A 52 -5.59 6.19 11.99
N ARG A 53 -5.35 7.30 12.72
CA ARG A 53 -6.26 7.75 13.78
C ARG A 53 -7.65 8.07 13.22
N GLN A 54 -7.72 8.76 12.09
CA GLN A 54 -9.00 9.13 11.47
C GLN A 54 -9.74 7.88 10.97
N ALA A 55 -9.05 6.95 10.30
CA ALA A 55 -9.63 5.70 9.82
C ALA A 55 -10.14 4.84 10.98
N GLY A 56 -9.38 4.74 12.07
CA GLY A 56 -9.80 4.03 13.29
C GLY A 56 -11.05 4.65 13.92
N SER A 57 -11.11 5.97 14.05
CA SER A 57 -12.31 6.66 14.55
C SER A 57 -13.54 6.38 13.68
N GLN A 58 -13.42 6.49 12.35
CA GLN A 58 -14.51 6.20 11.41
C GLN A 58 -14.97 4.75 11.51
N LEU A 59 -14.04 3.78 11.60
CA LEU A 59 -14.37 2.37 11.74
C LEU A 59 -15.23 2.09 12.97
N PHE A 60 -14.88 2.67 14.13
CA PHE A 60 -15.61 2.42 15.38
C PHE A 60 -16.91 3.23 15.50
N GLU A 61 -17.04 4.34 14.75
CA GLU A 61 -18.32 5.02 14.57
C GLU A 61 -19.29 4.18 13.73
N GLU A 62 -18.81 3.58 12.63
CA GLU A 62 -19.61 2.73 11.76
C GLU A 62 -19.94 1.36 12.38
N LEU A 63 -18.98 0.76 13.11
CA LEU A 63 -19.08 -0.57 13.70
C LEU A 63 -18.80 -0.53 15.22
N PRO A 64 -19.71 0.04 16.03
CA PRO A 64 -19.49 0.19 17.47
C PRO A 64 -19.38 -1.15 18.21
N ASP A 65 -19.94 -2.23 17.66
CA ASP A 65 -19.87 -3.57 18.27
C ASP A 65 -18.43 -4.11 18.36
N LEU A 66 -17.49 -3.60 17.56
CA LEU A 66 -16.09 -4.00 17.63
C LEU A 66 -15.44 -3.66 18.97
N ILE A 67 -15.84 -2.56 19.60
CA ILE A 67 -15.25 -2.07 20.88
C ILE A 67 -16.12 -2.40 22.11
N ARG A 68 -17.32 -2.97 21.90
CA ARG A 68 -18.19 -3.43 22.99
C ARG A 68 -17.68 -4.75 23.59
N PRO A 69 -18.09 -5.12 24.82
CA PRO A 69 -17.73 -6.39 25.42
C PRO A 69 -17.95 -7.59 24.49
N GLY A 70 -16.89 -8.37 24.27
CA GLY A 70 -16.89 -9.51 23.34
C GLY A 70 -16.48 -9.18 21.90
N GLY A 71 -16.38 -7.90 21.54
CA GLY A 71 -15.95 -7.44 20.21
C GLY A 71 -14.47 -7.70 19.90
N ASN A 72 -14.12 -7.66 18.62
CA ASN A 72 -12.76 -7.95 18.14
C ASN A 72 -11.72 -6.88 18.51
N ALA A 73 -12.16 -5.65 18.80
CA ALA A 73 -11.34 -4.57 19.33
C ALA A 73 -11.61 -4.29 20.82
N TYR A 74 -12.39 -5.14 21.51
CA TYR A 74 -12.64 -5.02 22.94
C TYR A 74 -11.35 -5.24 23.73
N THR A 75 -11.10 -4.40 24.74
CA THR A 75 -9.83 -4.21 25.48
C THR A 75 -8.76 -3.39 24.76
N THR A 76 -7.95 -2.67 25.55
CA THR A 76 -6.85 -1.83 25.05
C THR A 76 -5.84 -2.59 24.20
N ARG A 77 -5.55 -3.86 24.53
CA ARG A 77 -4.61 -4.70 23.76
C ARG A 77 -5.12 -4.96 22.34
N ARG A 78 -6.39 -5.34 22.18
CA ARG A 78 -6.96 -5.64 20.86
C ARG A 78 -7.20 -4.38 20.04
N TYR A 79 -7.64 -3.31 20.70
CA TYR A 79 -7.73 -1.99 20.09
C TYR A 79 -6.38 -1.53 19.52
N ALA A 80 -5.31 -1.64 20.31
CA ALA A 80 -3.96 -1.28 19.87
C ALA A 80 -3.46 -2.17 18.71
N ALA A 81 -3.78 -3.48 18.73
CA ALA A 81 -3.45 -4.37 17.62
C ALA A 81 -4.19 -3.97 16.33
N CYS A 82 -5.47 -3.61 16.41
CA CYS A 82 -6.24 -3.13 15.27
C CYS A 82 -5.64 -1.86 14.66
N LEU A 83 -5.28 -0.87 15.49
CA LEU A 83 -4.63 0.36 14.99
C LEU A 83 -3.24 0.09 14.42
N ARG A 84 -2.47 -0.83 15.02
CA ARG A 84 -1.17 -1.24 14.50
C ARG A 84 -1.27 -1.94 13.16
N ASP A 85 -2.33 -2.71 12.91
CA ASP A 85 -2.54 -3.37 11.62
C ASP A 85 -3.00 -2.38 10.52
N MET A 86 -3.45 -1.17 10.90
CA MET A 86 -3.78 -0.08 9.98
C MET A 86 -2.57 0.81 9.63
N ASP A 87 -1.54 0.84 10.48
CA ASP A 87 -0.29 1.59 10.30
C ASP A 87 0.72 0.78 9.46
#